data_AF-A0A3C1B3T4-F1
#
_entry.id   AF-A0A3C1B3T4-F1
#
_cell.length_a   1.000
_cell.length_b   1.000
_cell.length_c   1.000
_cell.angle_alpha   90.00
_cell.angle_beta   90.00
_cell.angle_gamma   90.00
#
_symmetry.space_group_name_H-M   'P 1'
#
loop_
_entity.id
_entity.type
_entity.pdbx_description
1 polymer ?
#
loop_
_entity_poly.entity_id
_entity_poly.type
_entity_poly.pdbx_seq_one_letter_code
_entity_poly.pdbx_strand_id
1 'polypeptide(L)'
;MQYSDKVMDHFMNPRNVGEISDADATGMVGNPVCGDLMEMSVKIDDDVITDIKFRTFGCGAAIATSSMATELLKGKSIAEALEISNRAIAEALDG
;
A
#
# COMPACT_ATOMS: atom_id res chain seq x y z
N MET A 1 -0.89 -0.26 24.80
CA MET A 1 -0.46 -0.12 23.40
C MET A 1 -1.66 0.34 22.61
N GLN A 2 -1.63 1.56 22.14
CA GLN A 2 -2.68 2.16 21.32
C GLN A 2 -2.08 2.37 19.93
N TYR A 3 -2.80 2.02 18.87
CA TYR A 3 -2.39 2.37 17.52
C TYR A 3 -2.25 3.88 17.41
N SER A 4 -1.28 4.34 16.62
CA SER A 4 -1.09 5.77 16.38
C SER A 4 -2.32 6.38 15.70
N ASP A 5 -2.47 7.69 15.82
CA ASP A 5 -3.53 8.42 15.13
C ASP A 5 -3.43 8.24 13.61
N LYS A 6 -2.22 8.12 13.07
CA LYS A 6 -1.99 7.82 11.65
C LYS A 6 -2.47 6.43 11.24
N VAL A 7 -2.19 5.40 12.04
CA VAL A 7 -2.72 4.06 11.76
C VAL A 7 -4.24 4.09 11.77
N MET A 8 -4.84 4.75 12.76
CA MET A 8 -6.30 4.86 12.85
C MET A 8 -6.89 5.64 11.67
N ASP A 9 -6.25 6.71 11.22
CA ASP A 9 -6.71 7.50 10.08
C ASP A 9 -6.59 6.73 8.75
N HIS A 10 -5.47 6.05 8.49
CA HIS A 10 -5.33 5.22 7.29
C HIS A 10 -6.23 3.97 7.32
N PHE A 11 -6.60 3.49 8.51
CA PHE A 11 -7.59 2.42 8.65
C PHE A 11 -9.02 2.91 8.39
N MET A 12 -9.43 4.05 8.96
CA MET A 12 -10.79 4.57 8.83
C MET A 12 -11.02 5.26 7.47
N ASN A 13 -10.00 5.92 6.94
CA ASN A 13 -10.02 6.66 5.68
C ASN A 13 -8.88 6.19 4.77
N PRO A 14 -8.88 4.94 4.29
CA PRO A 14 -7.78 4.43 3.46
C PRO A 14 -7.70 5.18 2.13
N ARG A 15 -6.48 5.59 1.77
CA ARG A 15 -6.17 6.25 0.50
C ARG A 15 -5.98 5.20 -0.59
N ASN A 16 -6.28 5.56 -1.83
CA ASN A 16 -5.99 4.74 -3.01
C ASN A 16 -6.64 3.34 -3.02
N VAL A 17 -7.77 3.15 -2.34
CA VAL A 17 -8.54 1.91 -2.44
C VAL A 17 -9.13 1.75 -3.84
N GLY A 18 -9.03 0.55 -4.39
CA GLY A 18 -9.65 0.18 -5.66
C GLY A 18 -8.73 -0.65 -6.54
N GLU A 19 -9.06 -0.69 -7.82
CA GLU A 19 -8.34 -1.38 -8.87
C GLU A 19 -8.23 -0.45 -10.07
N ILE A 20 -7.12 -0.52 -10.79
CA ILE A 20 -6.94 0.18 -12.06
C ILE A 20 -7.26 -0.82 -13.19
N SER A 21 -8.36 -0.60 -13.91
CA SER A 21 -8.87 -1.54 -14.92
C SER A 21 -7.91 -1.79 -16.08
N ASP A 22 -7.03 -0.83 -16.37
CA ASP A 22 -6.04 -0.85 -17.43
C ASP A 22 -4.60 -0.76 -16.88
N ALA A 23 -4.35 -1.23 -15.66
CA ALA A 23 -3.03 -1.19 -15.05
C ALA A 23 -1.93 -1.81 -15.94
N ASP A 24 -0.75 -1.21 -15.90
CA ASP A 24 0.44 -1.73 -16.60
C ASP A 24 1.00 -2.96 -15.89
N ALA A 25 0.85 -3.01 -14.56
CA ALA A 25 1.20 -4.18 -13.75
C ALA A 25 0.25 -4.35 -12.55
N THR A 26 0.03 -5.60 -12.17
CA THR A 26 -0.73 -6.00 -10.97
C THR A 26 0.02 -7.10 -10.24
N GLY A 27 0.06 -7.02 -8.91
CA GLY A 27 0.66 -8.03 -8.04
C GLY A 27 -0.30 -8.42 -6.92
N MET A 28 -0.36 -9.71 -6.59
CA MET A 28 -1.22 -10.23 -5.54
C MET A 28 -0.44 -11.19 -4.63
N VAL A 29 -0.57 -11.01 -3.32
CA VAL A 29 0.09 -11.83 -2.29
C VAL A 29 -0.91 -12.14 -1.18
N GLY A 30 -0.91 -13.40 -0.71
CA GLY A 30 -1.69 -13.82 0.44
C GLY A 30 -0.81 -14.39 1.56
N ASN A 31 -1.22 -14.20 2.80
CA ASN A 31 -0.60 -14.79 3.98
C ASN A 31 -1.45 -15.96 4.50
N PRO A 32 -1.01 -17.22 4.33
CA PRO A 32 -1.80 -18.39 4.75
C PRO A 32 -1.97 -18.52 6.27
N VAL A 33 -1.18 -17.79 7.08
CA VAL A 33 -1.25 -17.87 8.55
C VAL A 33 -2.45 -17.10 9.10
N CYS A 34 -2.73 -15.91 8.57
CA CYS A 34 -3.85 -15.07 9.01
C CYS A 34 -4.99 -14.97 7.99
N GLY A 35 -4.77 -15.43 6.76
CA GLY A 35 -5.75 -15.35 5.67
C GLY A 35 -5.80 -13.98 4.96
N ASP A 36 -4.87 -13.08 5.26
CA ASP A 36 -4.81 -11.78 4.59
C ASP A 36 -4.48 -11.97 3.09
N LEU A 37 -5.16 -11.22 2.23
CA LEU A 37 -4.92 -11.18 0.79
C LEU A 37 -4.83 -9.73 0.34
N MET A 38 -3.73 -9.36 -0.30
CA MET A 38 -3.48 -8.02 -0.82
C MET A 38 -3.23 -8.08 -2.32
N GLU A 39 -3.84 -7.17 -3.05
CA GLU A 39 -3.59 -6.90 -4.46
C GLU A 39 -3.26 -5.42 -4.65
N MET A 40 -2.23 -5.13 -5.45
CA MET A 40 -1.88 -3.78 -5.88
C MET A 40 -1.79 -3.70 -7.40
N SER A 41 -2.33 -2.63 -7.95
CA SER A 41 -2.31 -2.31 -9.38
C SER A 41 -1.64 -0.95 -9.58
N VAL A 42 -0.81 -0.82 -10.61
CA VAL A 42 -0.01 0.39 -10.88
C VAL A 42 -0.11 0.84 -12.33
N LYS A 43 -0.01 2.15 -12.52
CA LYS A 43 0.27 2.81 -13.80
C LYS A 43 1.68 3.36 -13.80
N ILE A 44 2.40 3.16 -14.90
CA ILE A 44 3.81 3.51 -15.03
C ILE A 44 3.98 4.36 -16.28
N ASP A 45 4.63 5.51 -16.14
CA ASP A 45 5.03 6.39 -17.23
C ASP A 45 6.49 6.80 -17.04
N ASP A 46 7.34 6.57 -18.04
CA ASP A 46 8.79 6.84 -17.99
C ASP A 46 9.47 6.37 -16.67
N ASP A 47 9.23 5.10 -16.28
CA ASP A 47 9.71 4.47 -15.03
C ASP A 47 9.18 5.09 -13.72
N VAL A 48 8.17 5.97 -13.77
CA VAL A 48 7.53 6.58 -12.60
C VAL A 48 6.13 6.02 -12.37
N ILE A 49 5.81 5.69 -11.11
CA ILE A 49 4.48 5.22 -10.71
C ILE A 49 3.52 6.41 -10.67
N THR A 50 2.69 6.56 -11.70
CA THR A 50 1.77 7.71 -11.84
C THR A 50 0.44 7.51 -11.12
N ASP A 51 -0.05 6.27 -11.08
CA ASP A 51 -1.17 5.88 -10.22
C ASP A 51 -0.91 4.51 -9.60
N ILE A 52 -1.46 4.31 -8.42
CA ILE A 52 -1.39 3.07 -7.66
C ILE A 52 -2.68 2.92 -6.88
N LYS A 53 -3.25 1.71 -6.91
CA LYS A 53 -4.44 1.34 -6.16
C LYS A 53 -4.26 -0.01 -5.50
N PHE A 54 -4.92 -0.23 -4.37
CA PHE A 54 -4.91 -1.51 -3.70
C PHE A 54 -6.30 -2.02 -3.35
N ARG A 55 -6.42 -3.34 -3.30
CA ARG A 55 -7.51 -4.06 -2.65
C ARG A 55 -6.89 -4.98 -1.60
N THR A 56 -7.47 -5.02 -0.41
CA THR A 56 -7.01 -5.95 0.61
C THR A 56 -8.19 -6.53 1.36
N PHE A 57 -8.09 -7.81 1.66
CA PHE A 57 -8.89 -8.47 2.66
C PHE A 57 -7.95 -8.83 3.80
N GLY A 58 -8.12 -8.20 4.96
CA GLY A 58 -7.24 -8.47 6.09
C GLY A 58 -7.57 -7.62 7.31
N CYS A 59 -6.70 -7.70 8.31
CA CYS A 59 -6.86 -6.94 9.55
C CYS A 59 -6.72 -5.42 9.34
N GLY A 60 -7.15 -4.61 10.32
CA GLY A 60 -7.05 -3.15 10.23
C GLY A 60 -5.61 -2.64 10.02
N ALA A 61 -4.62 -3.37 10.53
CA ALA A 61 -3.21 -3.07 10.26
C ALA A 61 -2.85 -3.30 8.78
N ALA A 62 -3.35 -4.35 8.13
CA ALA A 62 -3.13 -4.60 6.71
C ALA A 62 -3.74 -3.49 5.84
N ILE A 63 -4.92 -2.96 6.22
CA ILE A 63 -5.55 -1.82 5.52
C ILE A 63 -4.70 -0.56 5.69
N ALA A 64 -4.30 -0.22 6.91
CA ALA A 64 -3.53 0.98 7.19
C ALA A 64 -2.15 0.98 6.52
N THR A 65 -1.43 -0.15 6.57
CA THR A 65 -0.10 -0.27 5.95
C THR A 65 -0.18 -0.27 4.42
N SER A 66 -1.19 -0.93 3.83
CA SER A 66 -1.42 -0.87 2.37
C SER A 66 -1.70 0.56 1.93
N SER A 67 -2.55 1.28 2.66
CA SER A 67 -2.85 2.68 2.36
C SER A 67 -1.61 3.56 2.44
N MET A 68 -0.82 3.45 3.51
CA MET A 68 0.42 4.23 3.65
C MET A 68 1.43 3.88 2.54
N ALA A 69 1.59 2.59 2.23
CA ALA A 69 2.49 2.14 1.17
C ALA A 69 2.13 2.80 -0.18
N THR A 70 0.84 2.84 -0.54
CA THR A 70 0.42 3.47 -1.79
C THR A 70 0.70 4.98 -1.84
N GLU A 71 0.60 5.69 -0.72
CA GLU A 71 0.97 7.12 -0.66
C GLU A 71 2.47 7.33 -0.78
N LEU A 72 3.28 6.47 -0.15
CA LEU A 72 4.74 6.57 -0.23
C LEU A 72 5.27 6.23 -1.63
N LEU A 73 4.64 5.29 -2.32
CA LEU A 73 5.10 4.78 -3.62
C LEU A 73 4.65 5.65 -4.80
N LYS A 74 3.50 6.32 -4.69
CA LYS A 74 2.98 7.17 -5.77
C LYS A 74 3.95 8.32 -6.08
N GLY A 75 4.25 8.51 -7.37
CA GLY A 75 5.16 9.53 -7.87
C GLY A 75 6.65 9.20 -7.73
N LYS A 76 6.99 8.03 -7.19
CA LYS A 76 8.37 7.52 -7.17
C LYS A 76 8.70 6.78 -8.46
N SER A 77 9.98 6.76 -8.80
CA SER A 77 10.49 5.83 -9.80
C SER A 77 10.39 4.38 -9.31
N ILE A 78 10.39 3.41 -10.23
CA ILE A 78 10.43 1.97 -9.89
C ILE A 78 11.63 1.66 -9.00
N ALA A 79 12.80 2.24 -9.30
CA ALA A 79 14.01 2.04 -8.51
C ALA A 79 13.84 2.51 -7.06
N GLU A 80 13.30 3.71 -6.84
CA GLU A 80 13.04 4.22 -5.48
C GLU A 80 11.95 3.42 -4.76
N ALA A 81 10.93 2.95 -5.49
CA ALA A 81 9.87 2.13 -4.95
C ALA A 81 10.40 0.80 -4.38
N LEU A 82 11.38 0.18 -5.06
CA LEU A 82 12.01 -1.06 -4.63
C LEU A 82 12.85 -0.93 -3.35
N GLU A 83 13.30 0.29 -3.02
CA GLU A 83 14.06 0.56 -1.79
C GLU A 83 13.15 0.80 -0.57
N ILE A 84 11.84 0.92 -0.75
CA ILE A 84 10.89 1.11 0.35
C ILE A 84 10.75 -0.19 1.14
N SER A 85 11.22 -0.15 2.39
CA SER A 85 11.15 -1.28 3.33
C SER A 85 9.92 -1.21 4.23
N ASN A 86 9.56 -2.34 4.83
CA ASN A 86 8.50 -2.41 5.85
C ASN A 86 8.75 -1.44 7.01
N ARG A 87 10.02 -1.20 7.37
CA ARG A 87 10.39 -0.24 8.41
C ARG A 87 10.02 1.20 8.02
N ALA A 88 10.21 1.57 6.75
CA ALA A 88 9.85 2.91 6.28
C ALA A 88 8.32 3.14 6.37
N ILE A 89 7.52 2.12 6.06
CA ILE A 89 6.06 2.18 6.18
C ILE A 89 5.62 2.29 7.65
N ALA A 90 6.24 1.49 8.52
CA ALA A 90 6.04 1.54 9.98
C ALA A 90 6.37 2.93 10.55
N GLU A 91 7.54 3.47 10.23
CA GLU A 91 7.96 4.82 10.62
C GLU A 91 7.01 5.90 10.11
N ALA A 92 6.53 5.79 8.87
CA ALA A 92 5.56 6.74 8.31
C ALA A 92 4.20 6.73 9.05
N LEU A 93 3.84 5.58 9.64
CA LEU A 93 2.67 5.36 10.48
C LEU A 93 2.92 5.64 11.97
N ASP A 94 4.07 6.19 12.35
CA ASP A 94 4.48 6.44 13.74
C ASP A 94 4.56 5.15 14.60
N GLY A 95 4.95 4.01 14.02
CA GLY A 95 5.16 2.74 14.72
C GLY A 95 5.85 1.67 13.90
#